data_AF-A0A9P3NSI6-F1
#
_entry.id   AF-A0A9P3NSI6-F1
#
_cell.length_a   1.000
_cell.length_b   1.000
_cell.length_c   1.000
_cell.angle_alpha   90.00
_cell.angle_beta   90.00
_cell.angle_gamma   90.00
#
_symmetry.space_group_name_H-M   'P 1'
#
loop_
_entity.id
_entity.type
_entity.pdbx_description
1 polymer ?
#
loop_
_entity_poly.entity_id
_entity_poly.type
_entity_poly.pdbx_seq_one_letter_code
_entity_poly.pdbx_strand_id
1 'polypeptide(L)'
;MARAAVFLVVALSLLGVAAAEVAARDVLVLDESNFKSTIDDHSKAYFVKFFAPWCGHCKRLAPTWAELAAAKVAPEVVVAHVDCTASRSVCEEQEIRGYPTLKVFVKGEGKEKYSGGRDLAALSAYVQEVAEDFKDSLASAEAKAADVEAAA
;
A
#
# COMPACT_ATOMS: atom_id res chain seq x y z
N MET A 1 -68.46 -1.70 -0.53
CA MET A 1 -68.04 -0.52 -1.30
C MET A 1 -66.83 0.06 -0.56
N ALA A 2 -65.60 -0.30 -0.96
CA ALA A 2 -64.56 0.62 -1.51
C ALA A 2 -64.21 1.77 -0.54
N ARG A 3 -63.00 2.04 -0.05
CA ARG A 3 -61.55 1.82 -0.35
C ARG A 3 -60.81 2.17 0.97
N ALA A 4 -59.54 1.90 1.27
CA ALA A 4 -58.34 1.86 0.46
C ALA A 4 -57.24 1.05 1.19
N ALA A 5 -56.35 0.47 0.38
CA ALA A 5 -55.17 -0.26 0.78
C ALA A 5 -54.20 0.61 1.61
N VAL A 6 -53.74 0.08 2.73
CA VAL A 6 -52.54 0.56 3.41
C VAL A 6 -51.37 -0.01 2.64
N PHE A 7 -50.77 0.84 1.81
CA PHE A 7 -49.61 0.50 0.99
C PHE A 7 -48.40 0.16 1.86
N LEU A 8 -47.87 -1.02 1.57
CA LEU A 8 -46.57 -1.54 1.96
C LEU A 8 -45.46 -0.63 1.42
N VAL A 9 -44.75 0.07 2.30
CA VAL A 9 -43.42 0.66 2.01
C VAL A 9 -42.57 0.63 3.27
N VAL A 10 -42.04 -0.53 3.65
CA VAL A 10 -40.75 -0.55 4.35
C VAL A 10 -39.72 -0.67 3.24
N ALA A 11 -39.27 0.48 2.77
CA ALA A 11 -38.27 0.59 1.74
C ALA A 11 -36.98 -0.12 2.19
N LEU A 12 -36.61 -1.08 1.37
CA LEU A 12 -35.32 -1.72 1.22
C LEU A 12 -34.19 -0.66 1.20
N SER A 13 -33.59 -0.35 2.35
CA SER A 13 -32.40 0.49 2.45
C SER A 13 -31.24 -0.28 3.08
N LEU A 14 -30.81 -1.34 2.40
CA LEU A 14 -29.59 -2.10 2.70
C LEU A 14 -28.71 -2.31 1.46
N LEU A 15 -28.54 -1.28 0.63
CA LEU A 15 -27.62 -1.31 -0.51
C LEU A 15 -26.71 -0.06 -0.55
N GLY A 16 -26.23 0.36 0.62
CA GLY A 16 -25.41 1.57 0.76
C GLY A 16 -24.01 1.39 1.34
N VAL A 17 -23.60 0.17 1.71
CA VAL A 17 -22.33 -0.07 2.41
C VAL A 17 -21.59 -1.21 1.74
N ALA A 18 -20.79 -0.94 0.70
CA ALA A 18 -19.93 -1.97 0.11
C ALA A 18 -18.70 -1.48 -0.67
N ALA A 19 -18.62 -0.21 -1.10
CA ALA A 19 -17.49 0.21 -1.95
C ALA A 19 -16.22 0.52 -1.14
N ALA A 20 -16.33 1.23 -0.02
CA ALA A 20 -15.17 1.68 0.76
C ALA A 20 -14.49 0.53 1.55
N GLU A 21 -15.26 -0.46 2.00
CA GLU A 21 -14.74 -1.60 2.77
C GLU A 21 -13.97 -2.58 1.87
N VAL A 22 -14.36 -2.67 0.60
CA VAL A 22 -13.73 -3.53 -0.40
C VAL A 22 -12.36 -3.04 -0.86
N ALA A 23 -12.06 -1.74 -0.76
CA ALA A 23 -10.75 -1.21 -1.15
C ALA A 23 -9.69 -1.38 -0.04
N ALA A 24 -10.10 -1.38 1.23
CA ALA A 24 -9.16 -1.46 2.36
C ALA A 24 -8.50 -2.85 2.51
N ARG A 25 -9.16 -3.92 2.06
CA ARG A 25 -8.65 -5.30 2.13
C ARG A 25 -7.45 -5.58 1.23
N ASP A 26 -7.23 -4.78 0.18
CA ASP A 26 -6.10 -4.96 -0.74
C ASP A 26 -4.80 -4.33 -0.21
N VAL A 27 -4.87 -3.51 0.85
CA VAL A 27 -3.69 -2.93 1.51
C VAL A 27 -3.09 -3.96 2.46
N LEU A 28 -1.82 -4.31 2.26
CA LEU A 28 -1.11 -5.21 3.15
C LEU A 28 -0.82 -4.54 4.50
N VAL A 29 -1.32 -5.13 5.58
CA VAL A 29 -1.06 -4.68 6.96
C VAL A 29 0.29 -5.20 7.42
N LEU A 30 1.18 -4.28 7.79
CA LEU A 30 2.47 -4.61 8.39
C LEU A 30 2.55 -4.12 9.84
N ASP A 31 3.16 -4.93 10.69
CA ASP A 31 3.38 -4.67 12.11
C ASP A 31 4.74 -5.22 12.57
N GLU A 32 5.03 -5.14 13.86
CA GLU A 32 6.31 -5.57 14.46
C GLU A 32 6.61 -7.05 14.23
N SER A 33 5.59 -7.90 14.05
CA SER A 33 5.75 -9.34 13.90
C SER A 33 6.11 -9.77 12.48
N ASN A 34 5.73 -8.97 11.47
CA ASN A 34 5.84 -9.37 10.06
C ASN A 34 6.60 -8.38 9.18
N PHE A 35 6.88 -7.16 9.65
CA PHE A 35 7.45 -6.10 8.80
C PHE A 35 8.78 -6.55 8.19
N LYS A 36 9.74 -6.95 9.04
CA LYS A 36 11.09 -7.34 8.60
C LYS A 36 11.05 -8.52 7.64
N SER A 37 10.37 -9.60 7.99
CA SER A 37 10.30 -10.80 7.14
C SER A 37 9.60 -10.54 5.82
N THR A 38 8.66 -9.59 5.78
CA THR A 38 7.93 -9.27 4.55
C THR A 38 8.75 -8.38 3.63
N ILE A 39 9.40 -7.32 4.15
CA ILE A 39 10.21 -6.43 3.30
C ILE A 39 11.47 -7.09 2.73
N ASP A 40 11.93 -8.18 3.38
CA ASP A 40 13.08 -8.99 2.97
C ASP A 40 12.75 -9.95 1.81
N ASP A 41 11.51 -10.03 1.36
CA ASP A 41 11.16 -10.75 0.13
C ASP A 41 11.70 -10.00 -1.09
N HIS A 42 12.80 -10.51 -1.64
CA HIS A 42 13.48 -9.94 -2.81
C HIS A 42 12.71 -10.11 -4.13
N SER A 43 11.56 -10.79 -4.13
CA SER A 43 10.71 -10.96 -5.31
C SER A 43 9.72 -9.80 -5.52
N LYS A 44 9.61 -8.90 -4.54
CA LYS A 44 8.69 -7.76 -4.57
C LYS A 44 9.37 -6.46 -4.10
N ALA A 45 8.76 -5.36 -4.50
CA ALA A 45 8.94 -4.06 -3.87
C ALA A 45 7.72 -3.74 -3.01
N TYR A 46 7.91 -2.98 -1.94
CA TYR A 46 6.84 -2.61 -1.01
C TYR A 46 6.71 -1.11 -0.90
N PHE A 47 5.57 -0.55 -1.30
CA PHE A 47 5.27 0.86 -1.08
C PHE A 47 4.45 1.00 0.21
N VAL A 48 5.08 1.53 1.26
CA VAL A 48 4.55 1.48 2.63
C VAL A 48 4.15 2.88 3.10
N LYS A 49 2.91 2.98 3.60
CA LYS A 49 2.41 4.16 4.33
C LYS A 49 2.54 3.96 5.83
N PHE A 50 3.41 4.74 6.45
CA PHE A 50 3.52 4.86 7.91
C PHE A 50 2.57 5.95 8.40
N PHE A 51 1.64 5.59 9.28
CA PHE A 51 0.54 6.48 9.69
C PHE A 51 0.21 6.39 11.18
N ALA A 52 -0.66 7.29 11.63
CA ALA A 52 -1.35 7.21 12.91
C ALA A 52 -2.86 7.45 12.70
N PRO A 53 -3.77 6.72 13.38
CA PRO A 53 -5.20 6.73 13.09
C PRO A 53 -5.87 8.07 13.41
N TRP A 54 -5.34 8.82 14.38
CA TRP A 54 -5.83 10.14 14.76
C TRP A 54 -5.37 11.25 13.80
N CYS A 55 -4.38 11.01 12.95
CA CYS A 55 -3.81 12.03 12.08
C CYS A 55 -4.77 12.41 10.93
N GLY A 56 -5.14 13.69 10.85
CA GLY A 56 -6.04 14.21 9.82
C GLY A 56 -5.50 14.01 8.39
N HIS A 57 -4.19 14.13 8.17
CA HIS A 57 -3.57 13.94 6.86
C HIS A 57 -3.59 12.47 6.42
N CYS A 58 -3.43 11.55 7.38
CA CYS A 58 -3.53 10.12 7.13
C CYS A 58 -4.95 9.72 6.76
N LYS A 59 -5.96 10.24 7.48
CA LYS A 59 -7.37 9.98 7.19
C LYS A 59 -7.76 10.45 5.79
N ARG A 60 -7.26 11.61 5.34
CA ARG A 60 -7.51 12.11 3.97
C ARG A 60 -6.86 11.25 2.89
N LEU A 61 -5.67 10.70 3.15
CA LEU A 61 -4.96 9.83 2.21
C LEU A 61 -5.49 8.39 2.19
N ALA A 62 -6.14 7.94 3.26
CA ALA A 62 -6.63 6.56 3.40
C ALA A 62 -7.46 6.05 2.20
N PRO A 63 -8.48 6.76 1.68
CA PRO A 63 -9.26 6.27 0.54
C PRO A 63 -8.40 6.10 -0.72
N THR A 64 -7.59 7.09 -1.07
CA THR A 64 -6.69 7.02 -2.24
C THR A 64 -5.65 5.91 -2.10
N TRP A 65 -5.14 5.66 -0.89
CA TRP A 65 -4.21 4.56 -0.63
C TRP A 65 -4.85 3.19 -0.85
N ALA A 66 -6.11 3.05 -0.46
CA ALA A 66 -6.90 1.84 -0.68
C ALA A 66 -7.20 1.63 -2.18
N GLU A 67 -7.57 2.69 -2.90
CA GLU A 67 -7.76 2.67 -4.35
C GLU A 67 -6.47 2.28 -5.09
N LEU A 68 -5.32 2.80 -4.67
CA LEU A 68 -4.02 2.46 -5.25
C LEU A 68 -3.72 0.96 -5.10
N ALA A 69 -3.96 0.39 -3.91
CA ALA A 69 -3.77 -1.03 -3.66
C ALA A 69 -4.71 -1.90 -4.52
N ALA A 70 -5.99 -1.50 -4.60
CA ALA A 70 -6.99 -2.20 -5.39
C ALA A 70 -6.73 -2.13 -6.91
N ALA A 71 -6.12 -1.03 -7.40
CA ALA A 71 -5.81 -0.84 -8.81
C ALA A 71 -4.75 -1.82 -9.34
N LYS A 72 -3.91 -2.38 -8.47
CA LYS A 72 -2.85 -3.36 -8.83
C LYS A 72 -2.02 -2.92 -10.04
N VAL A 73 -1.65 -1.64 -10.04
CA VAL A 73 -0.97 -0.95 -11.17
C VAL A 73 0.28 -1.70 -11.62
N ALA A 74 1.02 -2.29 -10.68
CA ALA A 74 2.17 -3.14 -10.94
C ALA A 74 2.18 -4.34 -9.98
N PRO A 75 2.16 -5.60 -10.46
CA PRO A 75 2.09 -6.80 -9.62
C PRO A 75 3.35 -7.06 -8.77
N GLU A 76 4.47 -6.45 -9.13
CA GLU A 76 5.75 -6.46 -8.41
C GLU A 76 5.79 -5.48 -7.23
N VAL A 77 4.91 -4.47 -7.19
CA VAL A 77 4.85 -3.48 -6.11
C VAL A 77 3.64 -3.73 -5.24
N VAL A 78 3.88 -4.10 -3.98
CA VAL A 78 2.84 -4.31 -2.98
C VAL A 78 2.59 -3.02 -2.22
N VAL A 79 1.32 -2.60 -2.16
CA VAL A 79 0.91 -1.43 -1.37
C VAL A 79 0.58 -1.87 0.06
N ALA A 80 1.28 -1.28 1.03
CA ALA A 80 1.20 -1.68 2.43
C ALA A 80 1.05 -0.48 3.38
N HIS A 81 0.77 -0.75 4.65
CA HIS A 81 0.74 0.29 5.69
C HIS A 81 1.17 -0.25 7.06
N VAL A 82 1.67 0.66 7.90
CA VAL A 82 2.07 0.41 9.29
C VAL A 82 1.41 1.48 10.17
N ASP A 83 0.67 1.04 11.20
CA ASP A 83 0.18 1.93 12.24
C ASP A 83 1.28 2.15 13.30
N CYS A 84 1.92 3.31 13.27
CA CYS A 84 2.99 3.65 14.19
C CYS A 84 2.54 3.84 15.65
N THR A 85 1.24 3.89 15.92
CA THR A 85 0.74 3.91 17.30
C THR A 85 0.73 2.53 17.94
N ALA A 86 0.63 1.48 17.12
CA ALA A 86 0.67 0.07 17.53
C ALA A 86 2.04 -0.58 17.27
N SER A 87 2.79 -0.12 16.27
CA SER A 87 4.10 -0.67 15.87
C SER A 87 5.19 0.39 15.99
N ARG A 88 5.49 0.79 17.22
CA ARG A 88 6.41 1.91 17.51
C ARG A 88 7.84 1.58 17.11
N SER A 89 8.31 0.38 17.43
CA SER A 89 9.68 -0.05 17.14
C SER A 89 10.00 0.03 15.65
N VAL A 90 9.11 -0.51 14.81
CA VAL A 90 9.22 -0.42 13.34
C VAL A 90 9.32 1.03 12.89
N CYS A 91 8.47 1.92 13.39
CA CYS A 91 8.49 3.31 12.94
C CYS A 91 9.70 4.10 13.46
N GLU A 92 10.25 3.76 14.62
CA GLU A 92 11.50 4.33 15.13
C GLU A 92 12.69 3.87 14.29
N GLU A 93 12.81 2.57 14.02
CA GLU A 93 13.86 1.99 13.16
C GLU A 93 13.83 2.55 11.73
N GLN A 94 12.62 2.83 11.21
CA GLN A 94 12.44 3.43 9.89
C GLN A 94 12.55 4.96 9.87
N GLU A 95 12.92 5.56 11.00
CA GLU A 95 13.09 7.00 11.21
C GLU A 95 11.85 7.84 10.85
N ILE A 96 10.67 7.34 11.20
CA ILE A 96 9.40 8.02 10.90
C ILE A 96 9.17 9.15 11.89
N ARG A 97 9.49 10.38 11.47
CA ARG A 97 9.35 11.60 12.29
C ARG A 97 8.03 12.35 12.10
N GLY A 98 7.14 11.87 11.22
CA GLY A 98 5.87 12.54 10.97
C GLY A 98 4.95 11.76 10.03
N TYR A 99 3.66 12.10 10.05
CA TYR A 99 2.60 11.30 9.41
C TYR A 99 1.79 12.06 8.35
N PRO A 100 1.34 11.39 7.27
CA PRO A 100 1.87 10.11 6.82
C PRO A 100 3.26 10.29 6.20
N THR A 101 4.11 9.28 6.35
CA THR A 101 5.36 9.13 5.61
C THR A 101 5.24 7.92 4.69
N LEU A 102 5.67 8.08 3.44
CA LEU A 102 5.57 7.08 2.39
C LEU A 102 6.99 6.70 1.98
N LYS A 103 7.34 5.41 2.07
CA LYS A 103 8.66 4.89 1.67
C LYS A 103 8.48 3.64 0.82
N VAL A 104 9.41 3.44 -0.10
CA VAL A 104 9.50 2.20 -0.89
C VAL A 104 10.62 1.36 -0.32
N PHE A 105 10.40 0.04 -0.26
CA PHE A 105 11.41 -0.94 0.07
C PHE A 105 11.66 -1.83 -1.14
N VAL A 106 12.91 -1.99 -1.52
CA VAL A 106 13.36 -2.89 -2.60
C VAL A 106 14.43 -3.78 -2.03
N LYS A 107 14.24 -5.11 -2.05
CA LYS A 107 15.20 -6.10 -1.53
C LYS A 107 15.61 -5.80 -0.08
N GLY A 108 14.63 -5.56 0.80
CA GLY A 108 14.86 -5.20 2.21
C GLY A 108 15.34 -3.76 2.45
N GLU A 109 15.79 -3.03 1.43
CA GLU A 109 16.35 -1.69 1.59
C GLU A 109 15.30 -0.60 1.37
N GLY A 110 15.14 0.27 2.37
CA GLY A 110 14.26 1.43 2.28
C GLY A 110 14.90 2.54 1.45
N LYS A 111 14.22 2.93 0.36
CA LYS A 111 14.55 4.13 -0.42
C LYS A 111 14.17 5.42 0.34
N GLU A 112 14.58 6.54 -0.25
CA GLU A 112 14.19 7.88 0.17
C GLU A 112 12.68 8.06 0.27
N LYS A 113 12.28 9.00 1.12
CA LYS A 113 10.87 9.33 1.33
C LYS A 113 10.24 9.85 0.05
N TYR A 114 9.09 9.30 -0.33
CA TYR A 114 8.29 9.85 -1.41
C TYR A 114 7.71 11.21 -1.00
N SER A 115 7.95 12.21 -1.84
CA SER A 115 7.59 13.62 -1.62
C SER A 115 6.64 14.18 -2.69
N GLY A 116 6.22 13.36 -3.67
CA GLY A 116 5.34 13.77 -4.76
C GLY A 116 3.86 13.92 -4.39
N GLY A 117 3.03 14.07 -5.43
CA GLY A 117 1.58 14.21 -5.32
C GLY A 117 0.92 13.01 -4.63
N ARG A 118 -0.20 13.24 -3.93
CA ARG A 118 -0.86 12.20 -3.12
C ARG A 118 -2.25 11.82 -3.64
N ASP A 119 -2.58 12.27 -4.86
CA ASP A 119 -3.71 11.76 -5.61
C ASP A 119 -3.38 10.41 -6.27
N LEU A 120 -4.40 9.71 -6.74
CA LEU A 120 -4.25 8.36 -7.29
C LEU A 120 -3.33 8.33 -8.52
N ALA A 121 -3.38 9.36 -9.38
CA ALA A 121 -2.59 9.39 -10.61
C ALA A 121 -1.10 9.53 -10.30
N ALA A 122 -0.72 10.46 -9.43
CA ALA A 122 0.66 10.66 -9.01
C ALA A 122 1.24 9.42 -8.30
N LEU A 123 0.45 8.77 -7.44
CA LEU A 123 0.88 7.55 -6.75
C LEU A 123 0.98 6.36 -7.71
N SER A 124 0.06 6.23 -8.67
CA SER A 124 0.10 5.15 -9.66
C SER A 124 1.31 5.27 -10.59
N ALA A 125 1.62 6.50 -11.04
CA ALA A 125 2.81 6.76 -11.84
C ALA A 125 4.09 6.41 -11.08
N TYR A 126 4.17 6.78 -9.79
CA TYR A 126 5.32 6.42 -8.96
C TYR A 126 5.45 4.90 -8.74
N VAL A 127 4.33 4.19 -8.58
CA VAL A 127 4.33 2.72 -8.51
C VAL A 127 4.87 2.11 -9.80
N GLN A 128 4.57 2.66 -10.98
CA GLN A 128 5.11 2.20 -12.25
C GLN A 128 6.62 2.44 -12.36
N GLU A 129 7.10 3.61 -11.95
CA GLU A 129 8.53 3.93 -11.91
C GLU A 129 9.30 2.95 -11.01
N VAL A 130 8.78 2.71 -9.80
CA VAL A 130 9.38 1.74 -8.85
C VAL A 130 9.41 0.33 -9.43
N ALA A 131 8.40 -0.04 -10.20
CA ALA A 131 8.29 -1.33 -10.87
C ALA A 131 9.35 -1.52 -11.97
N GLU A 132 9.57 -0.48 -12.79
CA GLU A 132 10.62 -0.48 -13.81
C GLU A 132 12.02 -0.56 -13.15
N ASP A 133 12.29 0.30 -12.18
CA ASP A 133 13.51 0.26 -11.36
C ASP A 133 13.76 -1.13 -10.75
N PHE A 134 12.70 -1.75 -10.24
CA PHE A 134 12.78 -3.08 -9.62
C PHE A 134 13.20 -4.14 -10.64
N LYS A 135 12.57 -4.17 -11.82
CA LYS A 135 12.89 -5.10 -12.90
C LYS A 135 14.32 -4.92 -13.40
N ASP A 136 14.77 -3.68 -13.58
CA ASP A 136 16.14 -3.37 -14.00
C ASP A 136 17.15 -3.84 -12.95
N SER A 137 16.82 -3.71 -11.66
CA SER A 137 17.65 -4.20 -10.55
C SER A 137 17.72 -5.73 -10.48
N LEU A 138 16.68 -6.44 -10.96
CA LEU A 138 16.68 -7.90 -11.06
C LEU A 138 17.51 -8.35 -12.25
N ALA A 139 17.28 -7.79 -13.44
CA ALA A 139 18.04 -8.12 -14.64
C ALA A 139 19.55 -7.88 -14.45
N SER A 140 19.92 -6.79 -13.77
CA SER A 140 21.33 -6.48 -13.46
C SER A 140 21.95 -7.46 -12.46
N ALA A 141 21.15 -8.00 -11.52
CA ALA A 141 21.62 -8.98 -10.55
C ALA A 141 21.82 -10.36 -11.19
N GLU A 142 20.91 -10.76 -12.09
CA GLU A 142 21.00 -12.00 -12.86
C GLU A 142 22.22 -11.99 -13.80
N ALA A 143 22.46 -10.89 -14.52
CA ALA A 143 23.64 -10.75 -15.37
C ALA A 143 24.94 -10.93 -14.57
N LYS A 144 25.03 -10.31 -13.39
CA LYS A 144 26.20 -10.46 -12.51
C LYS A 144 26.35 -11.88 -11.96
N ALA A 145 25.25 -12.56 -11.63
CA ALA A 145 25.31 -13.95 -11.17
C ALA A 145 25.82 -14.88 -12.29
N ALA A 146 25.39 -14.68 -13.53
CA ALA A 146 25.85 -15.45 -14.68
C ALA A 146 27.35 -15.23 -14.98
N ASP A 147 27.84 -14.00 -14.81
CA ASP A 147 29.27 -13.69 -15.00
C ASP A 147 30.16 -14.35 -13.93
N VAL A 148 29.68 -14.47 -12.69
CA VAL A 148 30.41 -15.17 -11.60
C VAL A 148 30.47 -16.68 -11.86
N GLU A 149 29.40 -17.26 -12.39
CA GLU A 149 29.36 -18.69 -12.72
C GLU A 149 30.19 -19.05 -13.96
N ALA A 150 30.33 -18.12 -14.92
CA ALA A 150 31.22 -18.29 -16.07
C ALA A 150 32.72 -18.15 -15.71
N ALA A 151 33.04 -17.58 -14.54
CA ALA A 151 34.40 -17.38 -14.07
C ALA A 151 34.87 -18.44 -13.03
N ALA A 152 33.97 -19.35 -12.65
CA ALA A 152 34.23 -20.47 -11.72
C ALA A 152 34.46 -21.78 -12.49
#